data_AF-A0A9R1VDR4-F1
#
_entry.id   AF-A0A9R1VDR4-F1
#
_cell.length_a   1.000
_cell.length_b   1.000
_cell.length_c   1.000
_cell.angle_alpha   90.00
_cell.angle_beta   90.00
_cell.angle_gamma   90.00
#
_symmetry.space_group_name_H-M   'P 1'
#
loop_
_entity.id
_entity.type
_entity.pdbx_description
1 polymer ?
#
loop_
_entity_poly.entity_id
_entity_poly.type
_entity_poly.pdbx_seq_one_letter_code
_entity_poly.pdbx_strand_id
1 'polypeptide(L)'
;MQQTTRDPLKSENQTNQSFKKIMNVDEEIEQLKEEIKRLGHKQNDGSYKVTFGMLFNDDRCANIFEALVGTLRAAKKRKIVTYDGELLLQGVHDNVEIILKEAEA
;
A
#
# COMPACT_ATOMS: atom_id res chain seq x y z
N MET A 1 6.51 32.77 56.22
CA MET A 1 5.12 33.11 55.85
C MET A 1 4.95 32.93 54.35
N GLN A 2 3.91 32.18 53.99
CA GLN A 2 3.22 32.05 52.69
C GLN A 2 3.88 31.33 51.50
N GLN A 3 3.17 30.26 51.12
CA GLN A 3 3.17 29.48 49.88
C GLN A 3 2.89 30.36 48.65
N THR A 4 3.26 29.90 47.45
CA THR A 4 2.33 29.69 46.32
C THR A 4 3.05 29.00 45.16
N THR A 5 2.45 27.91 44.72
CA THR A 5 2.73 27.09 43.53
C THR A 5 2.60 27.88 42.23
N ARG A 6 3.26 27.41 41.16
CA ARG A 6 2.70 27.27 39.78
C ARG A 6 3.81 26.80 38.83
N ASP A 7 3.79 25.52 38.48
CA ASP A 7 3.87 25.13 37.07
C ASP A 7 2.58 25.63 36.39
N PRO A 8 2.62 26.12 35.13
CA PRO A 8 2.40 25.19 34.02
C PRO A 8 3.08 25.55 32.68
N LEU A 9 3.43 24.50 31.93
CA LEU A 9 3.23 24.33 30.47
C LEU A 9 3.36 25.56 29.55
N LYS A 10 4.34 25.54 28.63
CA LYS A 10 4.08 25.58 27.16
C LYS A 10 5.37 25.67 26.33
N SER A 11 5.52 24.70 25.43
CA SER A 11 6.12 24.79 24.10
C SER A 11 6.09 23.37 23.50
N GLU A 12 4.96 22.67 23.54
CA GLU A 12 4.05 22.49 22.39
C GLU A 12 4.75 22.44 21.02
N ASN A 13 4.95 21.20 20.54
CA ASN A 13 5.02 20.75 19.14
C ASN A 13 6.27 21.08 18.29
N GLN A 14 7.33 20.31 18.54
CA GLN A 14 8.39 20.05 17.54
C GLN A 14 8.55 18.56 17.17
N THR A 15 7.50 17.73 17.34
CA THR A 15 7.59 16.27 17.11
C THR A 15 6.83 15.77 15.86
N ASN A 16 6.05 16.61 15.18
CA ASN A 16 5.13 16.16 14.13
C ASN A 16 5.60 16.36 12.68
N GLN A 17 6.90 16.21 12.39
CA GLN A 17 7.37 16.18 10.99
C GLN A 17 8.38 15.09 10.63
N SER A 18 8.70 14.18 11.55
CA SER A 18 9.73 13.15 11.32
C SER A 18 9.34 11.71 11.63
N PHE A 19 8.05 11.40 11.85
CA PHE A 19 7.49 10.04 11.71
C PHE A 19 7.43 9.60 10.23
N LYS A 20 8.38 10.07 9.44
CA LYS A 20 8.51 9.86 8.01
C LYS A 20 8.82 8.37 7.80
N LYS A 21 7.76 7.62 7.47
CA LYS A 21 7.77 6.32 6.79
C LYS A 21 8.80 5.32 7.36
N ILE A 22 8.47 4.64 8.44
CA ILE A 22 8.82 3.22 8.51
C ILE A 22 7.67 2.52 7.80
N MET A 23 7.71 2.44 6.47
CA MET A 23 6.71 1.68 5.72
C MET A 23 6.89 0.22 6.05
N ASN A 24 5.99 -0.32 6.88
CA ASN A 24 5.91 -1.75 7.03
C ASN A 24 5.36 -2.31 5.71
N VAL A 25 6.03 -3.32 5.16
CA VAL A 25 5.56 -4.06 3.98
C VAL A 25 4.12 -4.56 4.16
N ASP A 26 3.69 -4.81 5.39
CA ASP A 26 2.30 -5.16 5.70
C ASP A 26 1.31 -4.04 5.37
N GLU A 27 1.63 -2.79 5.72
CA GLU A 27 0.77 -1.63 5.45
C GLU A 27 0.69 -1.34 3.94
N GLU A 28 1.82 -1.45 3.24
CA GLU A 28 1.82 -1.33 1.77
C GLU A 28 0.98 -2.43 1.12
N ILE A 29 1.00 -3.65 1.65
CA ILE A 29 0.16 -4.73 1.13
C ILE A 29 -1.33 -4.45 1.36
N GLU A 30 -1.73 -3.88 2.50
CA GLU A 30 -3.12 -3.48 2.70
C GLU A 30 -3.54 -2.37 1.74
N GLN A 31 -2.70 -1.35 1.54
CA GLN A 31 -2.94 -0.32 0.53
C GLN A 31 -3.05 -0.90 -0.88
N LEU A 32 -2.20 -1.87 -1.22
CA LEU A 32 -2.27 -2.58 -2.51
C LEU A 32 -3.62 -3.26 -2.72
N LYS A 33 -4.21 -3.87 -1.68
CA LYS A 33 -5.56 -4.47 -1.80
C LYS A 33 -6.62 -3.41 -2.10
N GLU A 34 -6.54 -2.25 -1.46
CA GLU A 34 -7.45 -1.14 -1.70
C GLU A 34 -7.33 -0.61 -3.13
N GLU A 35 -6.11 -0.42 -3.61
CA GLU A 35 -5.87 0.07 -4.98
C GLU A 35 -6.29 -0.94 -6.04
N ILE A 36 -6.07 -2.24 -5.83
CA ILE A 36 -6.60 -3.28 -6.72
C ILE A 36 -8.13 -3.27 -6.75
N LYS A 37 -8.80 -3.03 -5.61
CA LYS A 37 -10.27 -2.92 -5.57
C LYS A 37 -10.78 -1.64 -6.23
N ARG A 38 -10.04 -0.53 -6.12
CA ARG A 38 -10.39 0.77 -6.70
C ARG A 38 -10.24 0.79 -8.22
N LEU A 39 -9.14 0.23 -8.73
CA LEU A 39 -8.77 0.27 -10.15
C LEU A 39 -9.25 -0.97 -10.91
N GLY A 40 -9.33 -2.10 -10.22
CA GLY A 40 -9.74 -3.36 -10.81
C GLY A 40 -11.25 -3.55 -10.85
N HIS A 41 -11.63 -4.74 -11.28
CA HIS A 41 -13.02 -5.19 -11.30
C HIS A 41 -13.17 -6.44 -10.44
N LYS A 42 -14.28 -6.51 -9.71
CA LYS A 42 -14.67 -7.71 -8.96
C LYS A 42 -15.07 -8.81 -9.93
N GLN A 43 -14.67 -10.04 -9.64
CA GLN A 43 -15.00 -11.24 -10.39
C GLN A 43 -16.14 -12.02 -9.74
N ASN A 44 -16.68 -13.00 -10.47
CA ASN A 44 -17.77 -13.85 -10.00
C ASN A 44 -17.39 -14.72 -8.79
N ASP A 45 -16.10 -15.05 -8.65
CA ASP A 45 -15.53 -15.83 -7.55
C ASP A 45 -15.12 -14.97 -6.34
N GLY A 46 -15.49 -13.68 -6.34
CA GLY A 46 -15.17 -12.74 -5.27
C GLY A 46 -13.77 -12.11 -5.34
N SER A 47 -12.89 -12.63 -6.20
CA SER A 47 -11.57 -12.05 -6.45
C SER A 47 -11.67 -10.68 -7.16
N TYR A 48 -10.57 -9.93 -7.18
CA TYR A 48 -10.44 -8.71 -7.97
C TYR A 48 -9.31 -8.84 -8.97
N LYS A 49 -9.51 -8.28 -10.16
CA LYS A 49 -8.52 -8.28 -11.23
C LYS A 49 -8.24 -6.87 -11.73
N VAL A 50 -6.97 -6.54 -11.88
CA VAL A 50 -6.46 -5.30 -12.46
C VAL A 50 -5.22 -5.61 -13.30
N THR A 51 -4.87 -4.81 -14.30
CA THR A 51 -3.60 -5.01 -15.02
C THR A 51 -2.44 -4.32 -14.33
N PHE A 52 -1.23 -4.83 -14.53
CA PHE A 52 -0.01 -4.19 -14.00
C PHE A 52 0.16 -2.76 -14.52
N GLY A 53 -0.11 -2.52 -15.81
CA GLY A 53 -0.02 -1.20 -16.40
C GLY A 53 -0.98 -0.20 -15.75
N MET A 54 -2.17 -0.64 -15.36
CA MET A 54 -3.12 0.23 -14.64
C MET A 54 -2.60 0.62 -13.24
N LEU A 55 -2.04 -0.33 -12.49
CA LEU A 55 -1.44 -0.03 -11.18
C LEU A 55 -0.20 0.87 -11.32
N PHE A 56 0.64 0.60 -12.32
CA PHE A 56 1.91 1.31 -12.50
C PHE A 56 1.71 2.74 -13.00
N ASN A 57 0.76 2.96 -13.91
CA ASN A 57 0.49 4.27 -14.51
C ASN A 57 -0.51 5.11 -13.68
N ASP A 58 -1.00 4.61 -12.54
CA ASP A 58 -1.90 5.35 -11.68
C ASP A 58 -1.14 6.32 -10.76
N ASP A 59 -1.52 7.60 -10.83
CA ASP A 59 -0.86 8.67 -10.07
C ASP A 59 -0.90 8.44 -8.55
N ARG A 60 -1.99 7.86 -8.02
CA ARG A 60 -2.09 7.59 -6.58
C ARG A 60 -1.12 6.49 -6.18
N CYS A 61 -1.06 5.41 -6.96
CA CYS A 61 -0.12 4.32 -6.74
C CYS A 61 1.34 4.82 -6.78
N ALA A 62 1.69 5.67 -7.75
CA ALA A 62 3.03 6.26 -7.86
C ALA A 62 3.41 7.15 -6.67
N ASN A 63 2.43 7.76 -6.00
CA ASN A 63 2.65 8.61 -4.84
C ASN A 63 2.73 7.83 -3.51
N ILE A 64 2.00 6.73 -3.38
CA ILE A 64 1.93 5.98 -2.11
C ILE A 64 3.00 4.88 -2.02
N PHE A 65 3.23 4.14 -3.10
CA PHE A 65 4.20 3.03 -3.12
C PHE A 65 5.61 3.53 -3.39
N GLU A 66 6.55 3.21 -2.51
CA GLU A 66 7.97 3.45 -2.81
C GLU A 66 8.47 2.48 -3.88
N ALA A 67 7.99 1.24 -3.85
CA ALA A 67 8.37 0.22 -4.80
C ALA A 67 7.22 -0.76 -5.08
N LEU A 68 6.29 -0.37 -5.96
CA LEU A 68 5.11 -1.18 -6.32
C LEU A 68 5.45 -2.63 -6.69
N VAL A 69 6.51 -2.86 -7.48
CA VAL A 69 6.95 -4.21 -7.87
C VAL A 69 7.44 -5.01 -6.66
N GLY A 70 8.09 -4.35 -5.69
CA GLY A 70 8.50 -4.96 -4.42
C GLY A 70 7.29 -5.38 -3.58
N THR A 71 6.30 -4.50 -3.45
CA THR A 71 5.04 -4.77 -2.74
C THR A 71 4.26 -5.93 -3.39
N LEU A 72 4.14 -5.93 -4.72
CA LEU A 72 3.50 -7.01 -5.49
C LEU A 72 4.21 -8.36 -5.26
N ARG A 73 5.54 -8.38 -5.27
CA ARG A 73 6.33 -9.58 -5.00
C ARG A 73 6.12 -10.10 -3.58
N ALA A 74 6.07 -9.21 -2.59
CA ALA A 74 5.79 -9.56 -1.21
C ALA A 74 4.37 -10.14 -1.04
N ALA A 75 3.37 -9.50 -1.63
CA ALA A 75 1.98 -9.96 -1.64
C ALA A 75 1.83 -11.33 -2.33
N LYS A 76 2.52 -11.55 -3.47
CA LYS A 76 2.53 -12.84 -4.19
C LYS A 76 3.14 -13.96 -3.34
N LYS A 77 4.26 -13.69 -2.65
CA LYS A 77 4.90 -14.66 -1.74
C LYS A 77 3.96 -15.07 -0.59
N ARG A 78 3.12 -14.15 -0.13
CA ARG A 78 2.09 -14.39 0.90
C ARG A 78 0.78 -14.95 0.34
N LYS A 79 0.73 -15.26 -0.96
CA LYS A 79 -0.44 -15.79 -1.68
C LYS A 79 -1.66 -14.88 -1.68
N ILE A 80 -1.49 -13.58 -1.40
CA ILE A 80 -2.56 -12.57 -1.40
C ILE A 80 -2.95 -12.21 -2.84
N VAL A 81 -1.94 -12.05 -3.70
CA VAL A 81 -2.13 -11.83 -5.13
C VAL A 81 -1.51 -12.95 -5.95
N THR A 82 -1.94 -13.08 -7.20
CA THR A 82 -1.29 -13.90 -8.21
C THR A 82 -1.20 -13.14 -9.53
N TYR A 83 -0.14 -13.44 -10.29
CA TYR A 83 0.12 -12.89 -11.63
C TYR A 83 1.20 -13.74 -12.30
N ASP A 84 1.24 -13.71 -13.63
CA ASP A 84 2.21 -14.46 -14.41
C ASP A 84 3.58 -13.75 -14.47
N GLY A 85 4.65 -14.55 -14.38
CA GLY A 85 6.03 -14.06 -14.38
C GLY A 85 6.64 -13.84 -12.98
N GLU A 86 7.96 -13.85 -12.93
CA GLU A 86 8.74 -13.60 -11.71
C GLU A 86 9.06 -12.11 -11.50
N LEU A 87 9.17 -11.37 -12.60
CA LEU A 87 9.49 -9.95 -12.65
C LEU A 87 8.45 -9.22 -13.50
N LEU A 88 8.16 -7.97 -13.13
CA LEU A 88 7.28 -7.09 -13.88
C LEU A 88 8.09 -5.84 -14.27
N LEU A 89 8.06 -5.54 -15.56
CA LEU A 89 8.73 -4.39 -16.18
C LEU A 89 7.67 -3.59 -16.93
N GLN A 90 7.66 -2.27 -16.71
CA GLN A 90 6.77 -1.34 -17.41
C GLN A 90 6.93 -1.47 -18.93
N GLY A 91 5.82 -1.34 -19.66
CA GLY A 91 5.74 -1.47 -21.12
C GLY A 91 5.65 -2.93 -21.57
N VAL A 92 6.50 -3.82 -21.04
CA VAL A 92 6.50 -5.24 -21.41
C VAL A 92 5.35 -5.99 -20.74
N HIS A 93 5.08 -5.70 -19.47
CA HIS A 93 4.13 -6.45 -18.64
C HIS A 93 2.83 -5.69 -18.37
N ASP A 94 2.57 -4.58 -19.06
CA ASP A 94 1.41 -3.72 -18.76
C ASP A 94 0.07 -4.44 -18.83
N ASN A 95 -0.02 -5.49 -19.65
CA ASN A 95 -1.22 -6.31 -19.81
C ASN A 95 -1.27 -7.53 -18.88
N VAL A 96 -0.24 -7.76 -18.03
CA VAL A 96 -0.27 -8.85 -17.06
C VAL A 96 -1.36 -8.58 -16.03
N GLU A 97 -2.23 -9.56 -15.83
CA GLU A 97 -3.30 -9.48 -14.85
C GLU A 97 -2.75 -9.75 -13.45
N ILE A 98 -3.00 -8.81 -12.55
CA ILE A 98 -2.82 -8.92 -11.11
C ILE A 98 -4.16 -9.29 -10.50
N ILE A 99 -4.24 -10.48 -9.92
CA ILE A 99 -5.45 -11.02 -9.30
C ILE A 99 -5.27 -10.99 -7.79
N LEU A 100 -6.07 -10.18 -7.11
CA LEU A 100 -6.24 -10.20 -5.65
C LEU A 100 -7.22 -11.31 -5.29
N LYS A 101 -6.75 -12.28 -4.51
CA LYS A 101 -7.60 -13.38 -4.02
C LYS A 101 -8.58 -12.83 -2.97
N GLU A 102 -9.78 -13.39 -2.95
CA GLU A 102 -10.71 -13.13 -1.85
C GLU A 102 -10.07 -13.62 -0.53
N ALA A 103 -10.21 -12.83 0.54
CA ALA A 103 -9.81 -13.30 1.85
C ALA A 103 -10.75 -14.45 2.23
N GLU A 104 -10.20 -15.65 2.45
CA GLU A 104 -10.95 -16.70 3.13
C GLU A 104 -11.43 -16.11 4.47
N ALA A 105 -12.75 -16.03 4.63
CA ALA A 105 -13.40 -15.58 5.85
C ALA A 105 -13.23 -16.61 6.98
#